data_AF-A0A1G6ANS3-F1
#
_entry.id   AF-A0A1G6ANS3-F1
#
_cell.length_a   1.000
_cell.length_b   1.000
_cell.length_c   1.000
_cell.angle_alpha   90.00
_cell.angle_beta   90.00
_cell.angle_gamma   90.00
#
_symmetry.space_group_name_H-M   'P 1'
#
loop_
_entity.id
_entity.type
_entity.pdbx_description
1 polymer ?
#
loop_
_entity_poly.entity_id
_entity_poly.type
_entity_poly.pdbx_seq_one_letter_code
_entity_poly.pdbx_strand_id
1 'polypeptide(L)'
;MTETITPALKWQYEQLLNEMLLLESHSADQGCSCETESEVCIRKHLLAIETYAQESVPLETDEELQTKLQQLVAESKLKRNAEERKLHGEDHGSAEGESEWVDAWRSQIIEDQGLAENHSEWVRGWRRKFASRGLDEPEIS
;
A
#
# COMPACT_ATOMS: atom_id res chain seq x y z
N MET A 1 18.14 -18.37 -11.34
CA MET A 1 17.05 -19.32 -11.63
C MET A 1 15.80 -18.62 -11.16
N THR A 2 14.89 -18.23 -12.05
CA THR A 2 13.62 -17.64 -11.64
C THR A 2 12.76 -18.76 -11.06
N GLU A 3 12.78 -18.90 -9.74
CA GLU A 3 11.77 -19.72 -9.08
C GLU A 3 10.40 -19.15 -9.43
N THR A 4 9.48 -20.04 -9.77
CA THR A 4 8.14 -19.65 -10.19
C THR A 4 7.37 -19.30 -8.93
N ILE A 5 7.06 -18.00 -8.77
CA ILE A 5 6.19 -17.49 -7.72
C ILE A 5 4.98 -18.39 -7.57
N THR A 6 4.73 -18.86 -6.35
CA THR A 6 3.56 -19.68 -6.07
C THR A 6 2.27 -18.84 -6.20
N PRO A 7 1.12 -19.45 -6.55
CA PRO A 7 -0.14 -18.71 -6.62
C PRO A 7 -0.51 -17.98 -5.32
N ALA A 8 -0.14 -18.55 -4.17
CA ALA A 8 -0.35 -17.93 -2.86
C ALA A 8 0.52 -16.69 -2.67
N LEU A 9 1.82 -16.78 -2.97
CA LEU A 9 2.74 -15.65 -2.88
C LEU A 9 2.37 -14.53 -3.88
N LYS A 10 1.97 -14.90 -5.10
CA LYS A 10 1.43 -13.95 -6.08
C LYS A 10 0.23 -13.18 -5.52
N TRP A 11 -0.73 -13.90 -4.94
CA TRP A 11 -1.93 -13.27 -4.37
C TRP A 11 -1.57 -12.31 -3.24
N GLN A 12 -0.61 -12.68 -2.39
CA GLN A 12 -0.13 -11.82 -1.31
C GLN A 12 0.49 -10.52 -1.86
N TYR A 13 1.36 -10.59 -2.88
CA TYR A 13 1.90 -9.40 -3.53
C TYR A 13 0.81 -8.53 -4.18
N GLU A 14 -0.20 -9.14 -4.80
CA GLU A 14 -1.34 -8.40 -5.35
C GLU A 14 -2.13 -7.67 -4.26
N GLN A 15 -2.34 -8.28 -3.08
CA GLN A 15 -2.99 -7.60 -1.95
C GLN A 15 -2.14 -6.47 -1.41
N LEU A 16 -0.83 -6.70 -1.26
CA LEU A 16 0.11 -5.68 -0.80
C LEU A 16 0.11 -4.44 -1.70
N LEU A 17 0.16 -4.65 -3.02
CA LEU A 17 0.09 -3.58 -4.02
C LEU A 17 -1.26 -2.84 -4.00
N ASN A 18 -2.38 -3.56 -3.77
CA ASN A 18 -3.70 -2.95 -3.63
C ASN A 18 -3.76 -1.99 -2.44
N GLU A 19 -3.29 -2.44 -1.27
CA GLU A 19 -3.31 -1.63 -0.05
C GLU A 19 -2.37 -0.42 -0.15
N MET A 20 -1.22 -0.59 -0.81
CA MET A 20 -0.33 0.52 -1.16
C MET A 20 -1.03 1.55 -2.06
N LEU A 21 -1.73 1.12 -3.11
CA LEU A 21 -2.45 2.04 -3.99
C LEU A 21 -3.58 2.79 -3.26
N LEU A 22 -4.29 2.12 -2.35
CA LEU A 22 -5.30 2.74 -1.49
C LEU A 22 -4.67 3.79 -0.56
N LEU A 23 -3.54 3.45 0.06
CA LEU A 23 -2.81 4.37 0.94
C LEU A 23 -2.35 5.61 0.18
N GLU A 24 -1.76 5.47 -1.01
CA GLU A 24 -1.37 6.61 -1.85
C GLU A 24 -2.58 7.47 -2.22
N SER A 25 -3.69 6.84 -2.64
CA SER A 25 -4.91 7.56 -3.00
C SER A 25 -5.48 8.37 -1.83
N HIS A 26 -5.45 7.81 -0.61
CA HIS A 26 -5.93 8.49 0.59
C HIS A 26 -4.98 9.58 1.06
N SER A 27 -3.66 9.37 0.97
CA SER A 27 -2.67 10.40 1.31
C SER A 27 -2.67 11.57 0.31
N ALA A 28 -3.12 11.37 -0.93
CA ALA A 28 -3.20 12.41 -1.96
C ALA A 28 -4.49 13.25 -1.89
N ASP A 29 -5.56 12.73 -1.28
CA ASP A 29 -6.86 13.40 -1.20
C ASP A 29 -7.11 14.00 0.19
N GLN A 30 -6.82 15.31 0.32
CA GLN A 30 -7.13 16.10 1.53
C GLN A 30 -8.63 16.27 1.78
N GLY A 31 -9.49 15.87 0.83
CA GLY A 31 -10.94 15.94 0.90
C GLY A 31 -11.61 14.59 1.14
N CYS A 32 -10.85 13.52 1.43
CA CYS A 32 -11.42 12.21 1.68
C CYS A 32 -12.42 12.29 2.84
N SER A 33 -13.70 12.05 2.55
CA SER A 33 -14.79 11.99 3.54
C SER A 33 -14.57 10.95 4.65
N CYS A 34 -13.54 10.11 4.52
CA CYS A 34 -13.04 9.24 5.58
C CYS A 34 -12.58 10.00 6.84
N GLU A 35 -12.22 11.29 6.75
CA GLU A 35 -11.95 12.12 7.93
C GLU A 35 -13.20 12.38 8.79
N THR A 36 -14.39 12.35 8.19
CA THR A 36 -15.58 12.91 8.86
C THR A 36 -16.27 12.01 9.88
N GLU A 37 -16.08 10.69 9.88
CA GLU A 37 -16.60 9.86 10.98
C GLU A 37 -15.74 8.59 11.17
N SER A 38 -14.82 8.60 12.15
CA SER A 38 -14.22 7.39 12.79
C SER A 38 -13.36 6.42 11.96
N GLU A 39 -13.21 6.60 10.64
CA GLU A 39 -12.40 5.69 9.82
C GLU A 39 -10.95 6.18 9.66
N VAL A 40 -10.05 5.62 10.48
CA VAL A 40 -8.60 5.89 10.41
C VAL A 40 -7.98 5.17 9.20
N CYS A 41 -8.32 5.61 7.98
CA CYS A 41 -7.97 4.92 6.74
C CYS A 41 -6.46 4.71 6.57
N ILE A 42 -5.63 5.74 6.79
CA ILE A 42 -4.16 5.65 6.66
C ILE A 42 -3.61 4.55 7.58
N ARG A 43 -3.96 4.60 8.88
CA ARG A 43 -3.57 3.57 9.86
C ARG A 43 -4.04 2.17 9.46
N LYS A 44 -5.26 2.05 8.93
CA LYS A 44 -5.85 0.77 8.49
C LYS A 44 -5.07 0.17 7.33
N HIS A 45 -4.75 0.96 6.30
CA HIS A 45 -3.95 0.49 5.17
C HIS A 45 -2.53 0.14 5.59
N LEU A 46 -1.90 0.93 6.47
CA LEU A 46 -0.60 0.58 7.04
C LEU A 46 -0.62 -0.75 7.81
N LEU A 47 -1.69 -1.04 8.56
CA LEU A 47 -1.88 -2.33 9.23
C LEU A 47 -2.05 -3.49 8.24
N ALA A 48 -2.79 -3.28 7.16
CA ALA A 48 -2.97 -4.29 6.12
C ALA A 48 -1.64 -4.58 5.39
N ILE A 49 -0.89 -3.54 5.03
CA ILE A 49 0.45 -3.66 4.43
C ILE A 49 1.40 -4.42 5.36
N GLU A 50 1.45 -4.07 6.65
CA GLU A 50 2.25 -4.79 7.65
C GLU A 50 1.90 -6.28 7.67
N THR A 51 0.60 -6.59 7.69
CA THR A 51 0.10 -7.97 7.78
C THR A 51 0.45 -8.77 6.53
N TYR A 52 0.14 -8.25 5.35
CA TYR A 52 0.42 -8.94 4.08
C TYR A 52 1.92 -9.13 3.85
N ALA A 53 2.74 -8.11 4.16
CA ALA A 53 4.18 -8.25 4.10
C ALA A 53 4.69 -9.34 5.06
N GLN A 54 4.20 -9.37 6.29
CA GLN A 54 4.59 -10.35 7.30
C GLN A 54 4.20 -11.79 6.90
N GLU A 55 2.99 -11.98 6.37
CA GLU A 55 2.52 -13.29 5.87
C GLU A 55 3.26 -13.74 4.62
N SER A 56 3.83 -12.81 3.84
CA SER A 56 4.61 -13.11 2.64
C SER A 56 6.01 -13.62 2.95
N VAL A 57 6.63 -13.16 4.05
CA VAL A 57 8.00 -13.56 4.44
C VAL A 57 8.22 -15.09 4.44
N PRO A 58 7.38 -15.92 5.09
CA PRO A 58 7.59 -17.37 5.10
C PRO A 58 7.22 -18.05 3.76
N LEU A 59 6.57 -17.36 2.83
CA LEU A 59 6.16 -17.88 1.52
C LEU A 59 7.19 -17.57 0.42
N GLU A 60 7.97 -16.51 0.61
CA GLU A 60 9.06 -16.12 -0.27
C GLU A 60 10.25 -17.06 -0.07
N THR A 61 10.91 -17.48 -1.15
CA THR A 61 12.07 -18.37 -1.13
C THR A 61 13.37 -17.63 -1.40
N ASP A 62 13.30 -16.45 -2.02
CA ASP A 62 14.44 -15.57 -2.23
C ASP A 62 14.78 -14.78 -0.95
N GLU A 63 15.98 -14.98 -0.42
CA GLU A 63 16.44 -14.34 0.83
C GLU A 63 16.52 -12.81 0.74
N GLU A 64 16.80 -12.26 -0.44
CA GLU A 64 16.83 -10.80 -0.65
C GLU A 64 15.41 -10.23 -0.54
N LEU A 65 14.45 -10.89 -1.19
CA LEU A 65 13.04 -10.51 -1.16
C LEU A 65 12.42 -10.69 0.24
N GLN A 66 12.79 -11.75 0.96
CA GLN A 66 12.43 -11.91 2.37
C GLN A 66 12.92 -10.74 3.22
N THR A 67 14.17 -10.31 3.01
CA THR A 67 14.77 -9.18 3.75
C THR A 67 14.01 -7.89 3.46
N LYS A 68 13.69 -7.62 2.19
CA LYS A 68 12.87 -6.47 1.78
C LYS A 68 11.47 -6.51 2.42
N LEU A 69 10.80 -7.65 2.42
CA LEU A 69 9.51 -7.82 3.08
C LEU A 69 9.59 -7.56 4.59
N GLN A 70 10.61 -8.05 5.27
CA GLN A 70 10.83 -7.78 6.70
C GLN A 70 11.06 -6.28 6.98
N GLN A 71 11.79 -5.60 6.11
CA GLN A 71 11.98 -4.15 6.19
C GLN A 71 10.64 -3.42 6.03
N LEU A 72 9.83 -3.81 5.03
CA LEU A 72 8.50 -3.25 4.82
C LEU A 72 7.58 -3.45 6.02
N VAL A 73 7.62 -4.62 6.67
CA VAL A 73 6.88 -4.87 7.94
C VAL A 73 7.30 -3.87 9.01
N ALA A 74 8.60 -3.69 9.22
CA ALA A 74 9.12 -2.80 10.25
C ALA A 74 8.74 -1.33 9.99
N GLU A 75 8.87 -0.87 8.74
CA GLU A 75 8.54 0.50 8.34
C GLU A 75 7.03 0.77 8.43
N SER A 76 6.19 -0.17 7.97
CA SER A 76 4.73 -0.07 8.06
C SER A 76 4.27 0.05 9.51
N LYS A 77 4.86 -0.76 10.40
CA LYS A 77 4.58 -0.71 11.85
C LYS A 77 4.98 0.63 12.47
N LEU A 78 6.16 1.16 12.12
CA LEU A 78 6.63 2.45 12.61
C LEU A 78 5.68 3.58 12.19
N LYS A 79 5.26 3.60 10.92
CA LYS A 79 4.31 4.58 10.39
C LYS A 79 2.93 4.43 11.03
N ARG A 80 2.40 3.21 11.16
CA ARG A 80 1.12 2.95 11.83
C ARG A 80 1.12 3.48 13.27
N ASN A 81 2.20 3.27 14.01
CA ASN A 81 2.35 3.76 15.37
C ASN A 81 2.48 5.30 15.42
N ALA A 82 3.03 5.94 14.38
CA ALA A 82 3.04 7.40 14.27
C ALA A 82 1.62 7.94 14.06
N GLU A 83 0.82 7.32 13.17
CA GLU A 83 -0.59 7.67 12.97
C GLU A 83 -1.41 7.51 14.25
N GLU A 84 -1.15 6.46 15.02
CA GLU A 84 -1.81 6.25 16.32
C GLU A 84 -1.46 7.36 17.32
N ARG A 85 -0.19 7.79 17.39
CA ARG A 85 0.20 8.92 18.25
C ARG A 85 -0.42 10.25 17.82
N LYS A 86 -0.59 10.49 16.52
CA LYS A 86 -1.31 11.67 15.99
C LYS A 86 -2.76 11.70 16.49
N LEU A 87 -3.47 10.57 16.44
CA LEU A 87 -4.85 10.47 16.95
C LEU A 87 -4.96 10.75 18.45
N HIS A 88 -3.94 10.40 19.22
CA HIS A 88 -3.89 10.67 20.66
C HIS A 88 -3.42 12.10 21.00
N GLY A 89 -3.09 12.92 20.00
CA GLY A 89 -2.60 14.29 20.20
C GLY A 89 -1.17 14.37 20.74
N GLU A 90 -0.43 13.25 20.73
CA GLU A 90 0.92 13.14 21.27
C GLU A 90 2.00 13.54 20.27
N ASP A 91 1.66 13.63 18.98
CA ASP A 91 2.59 13.97 17.90
C ASP A 91 1.90 14.89 16.88
N HIS A 92 2.55 16.02 16.57
CA HIS A 92 2.10 16.98 15.54
C HIS A 92 2.99 16.90 14.28
N GLY A 93 3.87 15.90 14.21
CA GLY A 93 4.79 15.69 13.10
C GLY A 93 4.06 15.54 11.75
N SER A 94 4.63 16.20 10.74
CA SER A 94 4.09 16.35 9.38
C SER A 94 3.62 15.03 8.76
N ALA A 95 2.47 15.05 8.09
CA ALA A 95 1.96 13.98 7.23
C ALA A 95 2.76 13.85 5.90
N GLU A 96 3.97 14.41 5.85
CA GLU A 96 4.81 14.41 4.67
C GLU A 96 5.62 13.10 4.58
N GLY A 97 5.44 12.38 3.48
CA GLY A 97 6.29 11.25 3.10
C GLY A 97 5.62 9.88 3.11
N GLU A 98 4.29 9.78 3.25
CA GLU A 98 3.58 8.50 3.04
C GLU A 98 3.47 8.17 1.55
N SER A 99 3.06 9.13 0.72
CA SER A 99 2.91 8.93 -0.72
C SER A 99 4.23 8.56 -1.41
N GLU A 100 5.33 9.26 -1.10
CA GLU A 100 6.66 8.96 -1.66
C GLU A 100 7.19 7.60 -1.20
N TRP A 101 6.96 7.25 0.07
CA TRP A 101 7.35 5.97 0.63
C TRP A 101 6.58 4.82 -0.01
N VAL A 102 5.27 4.96 -0.17
CA VAL A 102 4.42 3.96 -0.83
C VAL A 102 4.84 3.80 -2.29
N ASP A 103 5.09 4.90 -3.00
CA ASP A 103 5.46 4.85 -4.41
C ASP A 103 6.80 4.13 -4.62
N ALA A 104 7.79 4.38 -3.75
CA ALA A 104 9.08 3.71 -3.77
C ALA A 104 8.94 2.19 -3.56
N TRP A 105 8.20 1.76 -2.53
CA TRP A 105 7.98 0.34 -2.25
C TRP A 105 7.20 -0.36 -3.36
N ARG A 106 6.15 0.29 -3.86
CA ARG A 106 5.34 -0.24 -4.96
C ARG A 106 6.19 -0.47 -6.20
N SER A 107 6.97 0.54 -6.61
CA SER A 107 7.86 0.45 -7.77
C SER A 107 8.86 -0.69 -7.61
N GLN A 108 9.48 -0.80 -6.44
CA GLN A 108 10.43 -1.88 -6.15
C GLN A 108 9.79 -3.27 -6.24
N ILE A 109 8.62 -3.49 -5.63
CA ILE A 109 7.92 -4.79 -5.68
C ILE A 109 7.57 -5.17 -7.12
N ILE A 110 7.14 -4.21 -7.94
CA ILE A 110 6.79 -4.45 -9.34
C ILE A 110 8.01 -4.88 -10.16
N GLU A 111 9.14 -4.20 -9.96
CA GLU A 111 10.40 -4.51 -10.63
C GLU A 111 10.92 -5.89 -10.20
N ASP A 112 11.01 -6.11 -8.89
CA ASP A 112 11.55 -7.34 -8.29
C ASP A 112 10.75 -8.58 -8.70
N GLN A 113 9.42 -8.48 -8.78
CA GLN A 113 8.53 -9.59 -9.13
C GLN A 113 8.29 -9.72 -10.65
N GLY A 114 8.88 -8.86 -11.47
CA GLY A 114 8.62 -8.83 -12.92
C GLY A 114 7.15 -8.57 -13.27
N LEU A 115 6.40 -7.92 -12.38
CA LEU A 115 4.98 -7.65 -12.56
C LEU A 115 4.73 -6.45 -13.49
N ALA A 116 5.77 -5.73 -13.93
CA ALA A 116 5.69 -4.48 -14.69
C ALA A 116 4.80 -4.55 -15.94
N GLU A 117 4.87 -5.62 -16.74
CA GLU A 117 4.06 -5.75 -17.96
C GLU A 117 2.56 -5.88 -17.65
N ASN A 118 2.20 -6.60 -16.59
CA ASN A 118 0.82 -6.78 -16.14
C ASN A 118 0.34 -5.64 -15.23
N HIS A 119 1.25 -4.93 -14.57
CA HIS A 119 0.90 -3.92 -13.57
C HIS A 119 0.24 -2.69 -14.21
N SER A 120 0.69 -2.23 -15.38
CA SER A 120 0.05 -1.07 -16.04
C SER A 120 -1.39 -1.37 -16.49
N GLU A 121 -1.69 -2.62 -16.87
CA GLU A 121 -3.04 -3.08 -17.21
C GLU A 121 -3.88 -3.34 -15.97
N TRP A 122 -3.25 -3.88 -14.92
CA TRP A 122 -3.86 -4.11 -13.62
C TRP A 122 -4.23 -2.78 -12.94
N VAL A 123 -3.34 -1.79 -12.88
CA VAL A 123 -3.62 -0.42 -12.39
C VAL A 123 -4.73 0.23 -13.22
N ARG A 124 -4.72 0.09 -14.55
CA ARG A 124 -5.82 0.60 -15.41
C ARG A 124 -7.14 -0.13 -15.16
N GLY A 125 -7.11 -1.44 -14.97
CA GLY A 125 -8.27 -2.26 -14.60
C GLY A 125 -8.83 -1.87 -13.24
N TRP A 126 -7.94 -1.62 -12.29
CA TRP A 126 -8.25 -1.24 -10.92
C TRP A 126 -8.81 0.18 -10.83
N ARG A 127 -8.16 1.16 -11.47
CA ARG A 127 -8.70 2.54 -11.61
C ARG A 127 -10.09 2.53 -12.25
N ARG A 128 -10.31 1.73 -13.30
CA ARG A 128 -11.66 1.58 -13.90
C ARG A 128 -12.69 0.95 -12.94
N LYS A 129 -12.29 -0.05 -12.16
CA LYS A 129 -13.16 -0.72 -11.18
C LYS A 129 -13.58 0.19 -10.02
N PHE A 130 -12.74 1.17 -9.66
CA PHE A 130 -13.07 2.14 -8.61
C PHE A 130 -13.71 3.42 -9.15
N ALA A 131 -13.34 3.90 -10.34
CA ALA A 131 -14.05 4.98 -11.04
C ALA A 131 -15.53 4.61 -11.30
N SER A 132 -15.80 3.33 -11.61
CA SER A 132 -17.16 2.79 -11.77
C SER A 132 -17.93 2.59 -10.45
N ARG A 133 -17.32 2.85 -9.29
CA ARG A 133 -17.98 2.82 -7.97
C ARG A 133 -18.46 4.19 -7.48
N GLY A 134 -18.38 5.23 -8.33
CA GLY A 134 -19.08 6.50 -8.11
C GLY A 134 -18.34 7.47 -7.18
N LEU A 135 -17.15 7.88 -7.55
CA LEU A 135 -16.71 9.25 -7.25
C LEU A 135 -16.73 9.98 -8.58
N ASP A 136 -17.83 10.70 -8.81
CA ASP A 136 -17.95 11.61 -9.95
C ASP A 136 -16.75 12.57 -9.92
N GLU A 137 -16.01 12.64 -11.03
CA GLU A 137 -14.98 13.64 -11.24
C GLU A 137 -15.61 15.02 -11.00
N PRO A 138 -15.04 15.91 -10.17
CA PRO A 138 -15.52 17.27 -10.13
C PRO A 138 -15.27 17.88 -11.52
N GLU A 139 -16.36 18.20 -12.22
CA GLU A 139 -16.32 18.98 -13.45
C GLU A 139 -15.56 20.29 -13.17
N ILE A 140 -14.34 20.37 -13.68
CA ILE A 140 -13.58 21.61 -13.71
C ILE A 140 -14.20 22.46 -14.81
N SER A 141 -15.04 23.40 -14.41
CA SER A 141 -15.57 24.48 -15.26
C SER A 141 -14.85 25.80 -15.01
#